data_AF-A0AAD9GPJ0-F1
#
_entry.id   AF-A0AAD9GPJ0-F1
#
_cell.length_a   1.000
_cell.length_b   1.000
_cell.length_c   1.000
_cell.angle_alpha   90.00
_cell.angle_beta   90.00
_cell.angle_gamma   90.00
#
_symmetry.space_group_name_H-M   'P 1'
#
loop_
_entity.id
_entity.type
_entity.pdbx_description
1 polymer ?
#
loop_
_entity_poly.entity_id
_entity_poly.type
_entity_poly.pdbx_seq_one_letter_code
_entity_poly.pdbx_strand_id
1 'polypeptide(L)'
;MGRVMASLFDSTRRLCESSTADTSITRQQVGKMSVLKWCQKDWEALCSAAPQGQTVRELTLSSTRGARLDQWWQWLAYGFFSKRARTNSFLEVMSLTAIQSMTTAEIDAFCAILASQHPEEELLGCPCGPAGVQDATLVANSPIRWDLNELNEPVLSSEDLKVDTAIPFLRILSESNYSGWLDALVPGYGRSQVQRKDLVLGEQVDTVPGKNLKALEISWGVPEDVIA
;
A
#
# COMPACT_ATOMS: atom_id res chain seq x y z
N MET A 1 1.53 11.16 -8.22
CA MET A 1 1.46 9.71 -8.48
C MET A 1 0.31 9.02 -7.75
N GLY A 2 -0.14 9.50 -6.59
CA GLY A 2 -1.12 8.75 -5.78
C GLY A 2 -2.44 8.38 -6.48
N ARG A 3 -3.07 9.30 -7.23
CA ARG A 3 -4.24 8.98 -8.08
C ARG A 3 -3.97 7.86 -9.10
N VAL A 4 -2.76 7.81 -9.64
CA VAL A 4 -2.34 6.77 -10.60
C VAL A 4 -2.16 5.44 -9.88
N MET A 5 -1.57 5.41 -8.68
CA MET A 5 -1.44 4.17 -7.91
C MET A 5 -2.80 3.68 -7.39
N ALA A 6 -3.66 4.57 -6.94
CA ALA A 6 -5.03 4.24 -6.54
C ALA A 6 -5.85 3.67 -7.70
N SER A 7 -5.70 4.20 -8.92
CA SER A 7 -6.39 3.67 -10.10
C SER A 7 -5.74 2.40 -10.66
N LEU A 8 -4.42 2.30 -10.61
CA LEU A 8 -3.68 1.13 -11.08
C LEU A 8 -3.91 -0.08 -10.17
N PHE A 9 -4.05 0.12 -8.86
CA PHE A 9 -4.29 -0.93 -7.86
C PHE A 9 -5.73 -0.88 -7.33
N ASP A 10 -6.66 -0.36 -8.13
CA ASP A 10 -8.06 -0.20 -7.76
C ASP A 10 -8.69 -1.54 -7.33
N SER A 11 -9.33 -1.50 -6.18
CA SER A 11 -9.97 -2.62 -5.48
C SER A 11 -11.47 -2.73 -5.80
N THR A 12 -12.07 -1.73 -6.46
CA THR A 12 -13.53 -1.65 -6.70
C THR A 12 -14.06 -2.58 -7.79
N ARG A 13 -13.25 -3.50 -8.34
CA ARG A 13 -13.68 -4.35 -9.47
C ARG A 13 -14.52 -5.58 -9.12
N ARG A 14 -14.86 -5.81 -7.84
CA ARG A 14 -15.85 -6.84 -7.43
C ARG A 14 -16.67 -6.42 -6.21
N LEU A 15 -17.46 -5.35 -6.32
CA LEU A 15 -18.77 -5.44 -5.67
C LEU A 15 -19.58 -6.44 -6.49
N CYS A 16 -20.02 -7.50 -5.84
CA CYS A 16 -20.79 -8.57 -6.45
C CYS A 16 -22.09 -8.01 -7.03
N GLU A 17 -22.11 -7.66 -8.31
CA GLU A 17 -23.37 -7.49 -9.03
C GLU A 17 -23.96 -8.88 -9.22
N SER A 18 -24.84 -9.29 -8.30
CA SER A 18 -25.75 -10.38 -8.59
C SER A 18 -26.70 -9.93 -9.69
N SER A 19 -26.44 -10.31 -10.93
CA SER A 19 -27.47 -10.84 -11.82
C SER A 19 -26.83 -11.23 -13.15
N THR A 20 -27.12 -12.47 -13.51
CA THR A 20 -27.04 -13.08 -14.83
C THR A 20 -27.11 -12.09 -16.00
N ALA A 21 -25.99 -11.87 -16.67
CA ALA A 21 -25.93 -11.57 -18.10
C ALA A 21 -24.51 -11.83 -18.60
N ASP A 22 -24.39 -12.78 -19.52
CA ASP A 22 -23.20 -12.98 -20.35
C ASP A 22 -22.83 -11.68 -21.05
N THR A 23 -21.86 -10.96 -20.49
CA THR A 23 -21.02 -10.05 -21.26
C THR A 23 -19.62 -10.22 -20.72
N SER A 24 -18.83 -11.00 -21.47
CA SER A 24 -17.40 -11.10 -21.33
C SER A 24 -16.75 -9.75 -21.59
N ILE A 25 -16.86 -8.82 -20.64
CA ILE A 25 -15.99 -7.66 -20.61
C ILE A 25 -14.67 -8.17 -20.04
N THR A 26 -13.82 -8.71 -20.91
CA THR A 26 -12.39 -8.90 -20.65
C THR A 26 -11.77 -7.53 -20.41
N ARG A 27 -11.98 -7.03 -19.20
CA ARG A 27 -11.65 -5.70 -18.71
C ARG A 27 -10.17 -5.73 -18.33
N GLN A 28 -9.36 -5.02 -19.11
CA GLN A 28 -7.89 -5.06 -19.14
C GLN A 28 -7.26 -5.28 -17.75
N GLN A 29 -6.62 -6.43 -17.58
CA GLN A 29 -5.61 -6.65 -16.55
C GLN A 29 -4.36 -5.93 -17.05
N VAL A 30 -3.74 -5.10 -16.22
CA VAL A 30 -2.40 -4.61 -16.52
C VAL A 30 -1.49 -5.82 -16.28
N GLY A 31 -1.29 -6.60 -17.34
CA GLY A 31 -0.60 -7.90 -17.24
C GLY A 31 0.79 -7.74 -16.64
N LYS A 32 1.50 -6.67 -17.04
CA LYS A 32 2.84 -6.35 -16.57
C LYS A 32 3.00 -4.86 -16.34
N MET A 33 3.55 -4.48 -15.19
CA MET A 33 3.93 -3.11 -14.85
C MET A 33 5.42 -3.03 -14.57
N SER A 34 6.12 -2.09 -15.22
CA SER A 34 7.52 -1.77 -14.96
C SER A 34 7.64 -0.33 -14.51
N VAL A 35 8.17 -0.09 -13.31
CA VAL A 35 8.41 1.27 -12.81
C VAL A 35 9.85 1.40 -12.34
N LEU A 36 10.53 2.40 -12.91
CA LEU A 36 11.99 2.45 -12.93
C LEU A 36 12.62 3.47 -11.96
N LYS A 37 11.83 4.43 -11.45
CA LYS A 37 12.29 5.48 -10.52
C LYS A 37 11.21 5.79 -9.50
N TRP A 38 11.63 6.00 -8.25
CA TRP A 38 10.73 6.20 -7.11
C TRP A 38 11.23 7.34 -6.23
N CYS A 39 10.33 8.23 -5.81
CA CYS A 39 10.55 9.01 -4.60
C CYS A 39 9.91 8.27 -3.40
N GLN A 40 10.27 8.66 -2.17
CA GLN A 40 9.71 8.05 -0.95
C GLN A 40 8.19 7.96 -0.99
N LYS A 41 7.53 9.09 -1.29
CA LYS A 41 6.06 9.18 -1.28
C LYS A 41 5.42 8.29 -2.35
N ASP A 42 6.05 8.13 -3.51
CA ASP A 42 5.55 7.24 -4.57
C ASP A 42 5.66 5.77 -4.16
N TRP A 43 6.70 5.42 -3.40
CA TRP A 43 6.88 4.08 -2.85
C TRP A 43 5.85 3.75 -1.78
N GLU A 44 5.61 4.66 -0.84
CA GLU A 44 4.56 4.48 0.19
C GLU A 44 3.16 4.42 -0.43
N ALA A 45 2.90 5.25 -1.46
CA ALA A 45 1.67 5.22 -2.24
C ALA A 45 1.48 3.87 -2.96
N LEU A 46 2.53 3.33 -3.58
CA LEU A 46 2.47 2.01 -4.22
C LEU A 46 2.21 0.91 -3.18
N CYS A 47 3.02 0.87 -2.13
CA CYS A 47 2.99 -0.19 -1.12
C CYS A 47 1.73 -0.14 -0.25
N SER A 48 1.07 1.00 -0.11
CA SER A 48 -0.26 1.10 0.52
C SER A 48 -1.39 0.57 -0.38
N ALA A 49 -1.25 0.67 -1.70
CA ALA A 49 -2.24 0.18 -2.66
C ALA A 49 -2.07 -1.30 -2.98
N ALA A 50 -0.82 -1.77 -3.03
CA ALA A 50 -0.46 -3.12 -3.46
C ALA A 50 -1.20 -4.26 -2.73
N PRO A 51 -1.42 -4.19 -1.40
CA PRO A 51 -2.13 -5.25 -0.70
C PRO A 51 -3.56 -5.47 -1.18
N GLN A 52 -4.19 -4.45 -1.77
CA GLN A 52 -5.58 -4.49 -2.25
C GLN A 52 -5.69 -4.52 -3.79
N GLY A 53 -4.55 -4.55 -4.48
CA GLY A 53 -4.52 -4.54 -5.94
C GLY A 53 -5.01 -5.84 -6.55
N GLN A 54 -6.07 -5.76 -7.37
CA GLN A 54 -6.60 -6.92 -8.11
C GLN A 54 -6.24 -6.93 -9.61
N THR A 55 -5.54 -5.92 -10.07
CA THR A 55 -5.37 -5.54 -11.47
C THR A 55 -4.01 -5.94 -12.07
N VAL A 56 -2.97 -5.99 -11.23
CA VAL A 56 -1.59 -6.27 -11.60
C VAL A 56 -1.26 -7.71 -11.28
N ARG A 57 -0.78 -8.46 -12.29
CA ARG A 57 -0.34 -9.85 -12.12
C ARG A 57 1.18 -9.99 -12.07
N GLU A 58 1.87 -9.20 -12.88
CA GLU A 58 3.33 -9.18 -12.94
C GLU A 58 3.84 -7.76 -12.65
N LEU A 59 4.72 -7.64 -11.66
CA LEU A 59 5.30 -6.38 -11.26
C LEU A 59 6.82 -6.44 -11.34
N THR A 60 7.41 -5.58 -12.16
CA THR A 60 8.86 -5.39 -12.23
C THR A 60 9.22 -4.05 -11.57
N LEU A 61 10.03 -4.11 -10.52
CA LEU A 61 10.52 -2.95 -9.79
C LEU A 61 12.03 -2.88 -9.98
N SER A 62 12.54 -1.79 -10.56
CA SER A 62 13.98 -1.53 -10.52
C SER A 62 14.28 -0.49 -9.44
N SER A 63 15.24 -0.81 -8.56
CA SER A 63 15.67 0.11 -7.52
C SER A 63 16.70 1.09 -8.05
N THR A 64 16.39 2.38 -8.03
CA THR A 64 17.40 3.43 -7.96
C THR A 64 17.34 3.96 -6.53
N ARG A 65 18.21 3.51 -5.63
CA ARG A 65 18.27 4.02 -4.24
C ARG A 65 18.68 5.50 -4.30
N GLY A 66 17.71 6.39 -4.48
CA GLY A 66 17.84 7.77 -4.05
C GLY A 66 17.96 7.76 -2.53
N ALA A 67 18.89 8.54 -1.99
CA ALA A 67 19.23 8.69 -0.58
C ALA A 67 18.21 8.12 0.43
N ARG A 68 18.65 7.14 1.24
CA ARG A 68 18.11 6.75 2.55
C ARG A 68 16.58 6.87 2.70
N LEU A 69 15.88 5.90 2.12
CA LEU A 69 14.52 5.58 2.50
C LEU A 69 14.61 4.64 3.71
N ASP A 70 14.64 5.19 4.92
CA ASP A 70 14.91 4.46 6.17
C ASP A 70 13.93 3.30 6.46
N GLN A 71 12.85 3.18 5.67
CA GLN A 71 11.84 2.13 5.78
C GLN A 71 11.53 1.43 4.45
N TRP A 72 12.38 1.54 3.42
CA TRP A 72 12.13 0.95 2.09
C TRP A 72 11.71 -0.52 2.16
N TRP A 73 12.49 -1.30 2.91
CA TRP A 73 12.30 -2.73 3.08
C TRP A 73 11.04 -3.07 3.85
N GLN A 74 10.67 -2.25 4.84
CA GLN A 74 9.44 -2.43 5.59
C GLN A 74 8.21 -2.19 4.69
N TRP A 75 8.23 -1.15 3.87
CA TRP A 75 7.17 -0.91 2.88
C TRP A 75 7.09 -2.01 1.81
N LEU A 76 8.24 -2.55 1.37
CA LEU A 76 8.28 -3.70 0.48
C LEU A 76 7.62 -4.93 1.13
N ALA A 77 8.03 -5.26 2.36
CA ALA A 77 7.47 -6.34 3.15
C ALA A 77 5.96 -6.17 3.30
N TYR A 78 5.51 -4.97 3.68
CA TYR A 78 4.11 -4.66 3.87
C TYR A 78 3.29 -4.82 2.60
N GLY A 79 3.72 -4.17 1.51
CA GLY A 79 2.95 -4.06 0.27
C GLY A 79 2.74 -5.39 -0.44
N PHE A 80 3.72 -6.30 -0.35
CA PHE A 80 3.76 -7.48 -1.22
C PHE A 80 3.86 -8.82 -0.48
N PHE A 81 4.35 -8.83 0.77
CA PHE A 81 4.62 -10.07 1.51
C PHE A 81 3.85 -10.20 2.82
N SER A 82 3.21 -9.13 3.29
CA SER A 82 2.43 -9.13 4.52
C SER A 82 1.24 -10.09 4.45
N LYS A 83 0.68 -10.42 5.63
CA LYS A 83 -0.56 -11.18 5.72
C LYS A 83 -1.68 -10.55 4.87
N ARG A 84 -1.81 -9.22 4.85
CA ARG A 84 -2.82 -8.50 4.05
C ARG A 84 -2.57 -8.69 2.56
N ALA A 85 -1.34 -8.49 2.10
CA ALA A 85 -1.00 -8.66 0.70
C ALA A 85 -1.26 -10.09 0.20
N ARG A 86 -0.86 -11.10 0.98
CA ARG A 86 -1.13 -12.52 0.65
C ARG A 86 -2.62 -12.87 0.61
N THR A 87 -3.44 -12.18 1.41
CA THR A 87 -4.87 -12.48 1.50
C THR A 87 -5.68 -11.78 0.41
N ASN A 88 -5.27 -10.59 -0.03
CA ASN A 88 -6.12 -9.71 -0.85
C ASN A 88 -5.54 -9.36 -2.23
N SER A 89 -4.22 -9.43 -2.42
CA SER A 89 -3.57 -9.05 -3.68
C SER A 89 -3.73 -10.13 -4.76
N PHE A 90 -3.79 -9.74 -6.04
CA PHE A 90 -3.78 -10.67 -7.18
C PHE A 90 -2.40 -10.83 -7.84
N LEU A 91 -1.36 -10.27 -7.22
CA LEU A 91 -0.01 -10.32 -7.75
C LEU A 91 0.52 -11.76 -7.76
N GLU A 92 0.86 -12.27 -8.94
CA GLU A 92 1.36 -13.65 -9.11
C GLU A 92 2.89 -13.69 -9.30
N VAL A 93 3.46 -12.66 -9.94
CA VAL A 93 4.90 -12.59 -10.26
C VAL A 93 5.46 -11.23 -9.85
N MET A 94 6.59 -11.25 -9.17
CA MET A 94 7.35 -10.05 -8.86
C MET A 94 8.80 -10.22 -9.31
N SER A 95 9.33 -9.25 -10.03
CA SER A 95 10.75 -9.16 -10.37
C SER A 95 11.34 -7.90 -9.75
N LEU A 96 12.27 -8.08 -8.82
CA LEU A 96 13.01 -6.99 -8.19
C LEU A 96 14.40 -6.94 -8.85
N THR A 97 14.73 -5.82 -9.47
CA THR A 97 15.98 -5.65 -10.21
C THR A 97 16.82 -4.50 -9.64
N ALA A 98 18.15 -4.61 -9.80
CA ALA A 98 19.11 -3.65 -9.28
C ALA A 98 19.01 -3.42 -7.76
N ILE A 99 18.70 -4.48 -7.02
CA ILE A 99 18.53 -4.40 -5.56
C ILE A 99 19.87 -4.13 -4.87
N GLN A 100 19.84 -3.31 -3.82
CA GLN A 100 21.00 -3.02 -2.97
C GLN A 100 21.04 -3.90 -1.72
N SER A 101 22.16 -3.87 -0.99
CA SER A 101 22.32 -4.64 0.25
C SER A 101 21.32 -4.20 1.34
N MET A 102 20.93 -5.17 2.16
CA MET A 102 20.21 -4.98 3.42
C MET A 102 21.18 -5.06 4.59
N THR A 103 21.00 -4.20 5.58
CA THR A 103 21.61 -4.33 6.90
C THR A 103 20.87 -5.40 7.71
N THR A 104 21.49 -5.90 8.78
CA THR A 104 20.83 -6.86 9.68
C THR A 104 19.57 -6.27 10.31
N ALA A 105 19.59 -4.99 10.70
CA ALA A 105 18.42 -4.30 11.23
C ALA A 105 17.27 -4.22 10.21
N GLU A 106 17.57 -3.96 8.93
CA GLU A 106 16.55 -3.98 7.87
C GLU A 106 15.98 -5.38 7.62
N ILE A 107 16.79 -6.44 7.77
CA ILE A 107 16.33 -7.83 7.68
C ILE A 107 15.38 -8.15 8.83
N ASP A 108 15.73 -7.77 10.06
CA ASP A 108 14.89 -8.02 11.23
C ASP A 108 13.54 -7.29 11.11
N ALA A 109 13.56 -6.02 10.70
CA ALA A 109 12.35 -5.24 10.47
C ALA A 109 11.49 -5.78 9.32
N PHE A 110 12.11 -6.28 8.25
CA PHE A 110 11.41 -6.97 7.16
C PHE A 110 10.71 -8.23 7.69
N CYS A 111 11.45 -9.09 8.41
CA CYS A 111 10.93 -10.32 9.00
C CYS A 111 9.80 -10.09 9.99
N ALA A 112 9.87 -9.02 10.80
CA ALA A 112 8.83 -8.65 11.75
C ALA A 112 7.48 -8.42 11.04
N ILE A 113 7.47 -7.70 9.92
CA ILE A 113 6.26 -7.43 9.13
C ILE A 113 5.70 -8.72 8.49
N LEU A 114 6.56 -9.62 8.04
CA LEU A 114 6.13 -10.90 7.43
C LEU A 114 5.43 -11.82 8.44
N ALA A 115 5.89 -11.79 9.69
CA ALA A 115 5.38 -12.61 10.79
C ALA A 115 4.20 -11.96 11.53
N SER A 116 4.04 -10.63 11.45
CA SER A 116 3.03 -9.88 12.20
C SER A 116 1.60 -10.22 11.76
N GLN A 117 0.71 -10.32 12.75
CA GLN A 117 -0.74 -10.39 12.52
C GLN A 117 -1.34 -9.02 12.19
N HIS A 118 -0.65 -7.94 12.59
CA HIS A 118 -1.02 -6.55 12.40
C HIS A 118 0.13 -5.82 11.68
N PRO A 119 0.39 -6.15 10.40
CA PRO A 119 1.56 -5.64 9.67
C PRO A 119 1.53 -4.13 9.48
N GLU A 120 0.37 -3.49 9.55
CA GLU A 120 0.24 -2.03 9.51
C GLU A 120 0.83 -1.33 10.75
N GLU A 121 0.59 -1.90 11.93
CA GLU A 121 1.08 -1.39 13.20
C GLU A 121 2.60 -1.57 13.28
N GLU A 122 3.10 -2.73 12.84
CA GLU A 122 4.53 -3.03 12.76
C GLU A 122 5.27 -2.10 11.78
N LEU A 123 4.67 -1.81 10.62
CA LEU A 123 5.23 -0.88 9.64
C LEU A 123 5.40 0.54 10.21
N LEU A 124 4.46 0.96 11.05
CA LEU A 124 4.37 2.35 11.52
C LEU A 124 4.83 2.55 12.97
N GLY A 125 5.18 1.46 13.66
CA GLY A 125 5.59 1.48 15.06
C GLY A 125 4.47 1.90 16.02
N CYS A 126 3.20 1.73 15.63
CA CYS A 126 2.06 2.13 16.43
C CYS A 126 1.60 0.99 17.35
N PRO A 127 1.24 1.27 18.62
CA PRO A 127 0.71 0.26 19.52
C PRO A 127 -0.68 -0.19 19.06
N CYS A 128 -0.95 -1.50 19.17
CA CYS A 128 -2.25 -2.08 18.84
C CYS A 128 -3.37 -1.45 19.69
N GLY A 129 -4.32 -0.79 19.04
CA GLY A 129 -5.50 -0.26 19.70
C GLY A 129 -6.42 -1.41 20.19
N PRO A 130 -7.21 -1.20 21.25
CA PRO A 130 -8.09 -2.23 21.80
C PRO A 130 -9.18 -2.73 20.83
N ALA A 131 -9.48 -1.98 19.77
CA ALA A 131 -10.45 -2.36 18.74
C ALA A 131 -9.84 -3.17 17.57
N GLY A 132 -8.51 -3.32 17.53
CA GLY A 132 -7.79 -3.89 16.40
C GLY A 132 -7.85 -3.01 15.13
N VAL A 133 -6.93 -3.24 14.21
CA VAL A 133 -6.90 -2.52 12.93
C VAL A 133 -8.15 -2.86 12.10
N GLN A 134 -8.99 -1.85 11.81
CA GLN A 134 -10.25 -2.01 11.08
C GLN A 134 -10.16 -1.45 9.65
N ASP A 135 -10.82 -2.13 8.72
CA ASP A 135 -11.02 -1.62 7.36
C ASP A 135 -12.15 -0.58 7.37
N ALA A 136 -11.91 0.57 6.76
CA ALA A 136 -12.88 1.63 6.62
C ALA A 136 -12.97 2.11 5.17
N THR A 137 -14.09 2.76 4.87
CA THR A 137 -14.31 3.48 3.63
C THR A 137 -14.34 4.97 3.95
N LEU A 138 -13.47 5.74 3.30
CA LEU A 138 -13.51 7.20 3.36
C LEU A 138 -14.58 7.70 2.39
N VAL A 139 -15.45 8.58 2.89
CA VAL A 139 -16.49 9.21 2.09
C VAL A 139 -15.87 10.07 0.98
N ALA A 140 -16.56 10.14 -0.16
CA ALA A 140 -16.15 10.99 -1.27
C ALA A 140 -16.07 12.47 -0.84
N ASN A 141 -15.08 13.18 -1.38
CA ASN A 141 -14.77 14.59 -1.14
C ASN A 141 -14.33 14.92 0.31
N SER A 142 -14.02 13.91 1.12
CA SER A 142 -13.46 14.10 2.44
C SER A 142 -11.99 14.57 2.37
N PRO A 143 -11.56 15.44 3.30
CA PRO A 143 -10.20 15.95 3.32
C PRO A 143 -9.23 14.87 3.81
N ILE A 144 -8.13 14.70 3.06
CA ILE A 144 -7.04 13.77 3.36
C ILE A 144 -5.75 14.58 3.53
N ARG A 145 -5.16 14.49 4.71
CA ARG A 145 -3.81 15.00 4.96
C ARG A 145 -2.81 13.95 4.51
N TRP A 146 -2.39 14.07 3.26
CA TRP A 146 -1.49 13.12 2.59
C TRP A 146 -0.01 13.46 2.76
N ASP A 147 0.29 14.70 3.17
CA ASP A 147 1.64 15.19 3.34
C ASP A 147 1.99 15.30 4.83
N LEU A 148 2.62 14.25 5.35
CA LEU A 148 3.08 14.17 6.73
C LEU A 148 4.61 14.27 6.78
N ASN A 149 5.12 14.95 7.81
CA ASN A 149 6.55 15.02 8.09
C ASN A 149 7.04 13.72 8.77
N GLU A 150 8.34 13.65 9.09
CA GLU A 150 8.97 12.49 9.75
C GLU A 150 8.38 12.19 11.14
N LEU A 151 7.72 13.16 11.77
CA LEU A 151 7.03 13.03 13.06
C LEU A 151 5.55 12.65 12.91
N ASN A 152 5.11 12.28 11.69
CA ASN A 152 3.70 12.05 11.32
C ASN A 152 2.78 13.27 11.54
N GLU A 153 3.32 14.49 11.55
CA GLU A 153 2.54 15.71 11.64
C GLU A 153 2.25 16.28 10.24
N PRO A 154 1.06 16.85 10.02
CA PRO A 154 0.70 17.42 8.72
C PRO A 154 1.55 18.65 8.40
N VAL A 155 2.06 18.68 7.18
CA VAL A 155 2.80 19.84 6.66
C VAL A 155 1.81 20.98 6.41
N LEU A 156 1.89 22.05 7.21
CA LEU A 156 0.92 23.16 7.19
C LEU A 156 0.85 23.92 5.86
N SER A 157 1.89 23.85 5.03
CA SER A 157 1.89 24.47 3.70
C SER A 157 1.20 23.64 2.62
N SER A 158 0.85 22.39 2.92
CA SER A 158 0.26 21.46 1.97
C SER A 158 -1.26 21.44 2.10
N GLU A 159 -1.96 21.59 0.97
CA GLU A 159 -3.41 21.53 0.96
C GLU A 159 -3.92 20.09 1.17
N ASP A 160 -5.05 19.98 1.88
CA ASP A 160 -5.77 18.72 2.05
C ASP A 160 -6.22 18.20 0.68
N LEU A 161 -5.90 16.95 0.40
CA LEU A 161 -6.34 16.28 -0.81
C LEU A 161 -7.82 15.92 -0.69
N LYS A 162 -8.58 16.16 -1.75
CA LYS A 162 -9.97 15.69 -1.89
C LYS A 162 -10.09 14.81 -3.11
N VAL A 163 -10.70 13.65 -2.92
CA VAL A 163 -10.97 12.69 -3.99
C VAL A 163 -12.48 12.61 -4.18
N ASP A 164 -12.93 12.72 -5.42
CA ASP A 164 -14.34 12.75 -5.82
C ASP A 164 -15.05 11.40 -5.69
N THR A 165 -14.29 10.33 -5.43
CA THR A 165 -14.78 8.98 -5.18
C THR A 165 -14.50 8.55 -3.74
N ALA A 166 -15.35 7.68 -3.21
CA ALA A 166 -15.11 7.03 -1.93
C ALA A 166 -13.89 6.10 -2.02
N ILE A 167 -13.07 6.05 -0.97
CA ILE A 167 -11.86 5.22 -0.92
C ILE A 167 -12.11 4.05 0.04
N PRO A 168 -12.34 2.83 -0.46
CA PRO A 168 -12.56 1.66 0.39
C PRO A 168 -11.23 1.07 0.89
N PHE A 169 -11.34 0.16 1.86
CA PHE A 169 -10.23 -0.67 2.39
C PHE A 169 -9.05 0.08 2.99
N LEU A 170 -9.24 1.33 3.42
CA LEU A 170 -8.23 2.05 4.19
C LEU A 170 -8.10 1.45 5.59
N ARG A 171 -6.92 1.56 6.18
CA ARG A 171 -6.64 1.02 7.52
C ARG A 171 -6.54 2.14 8.53
N ILE A 172 -7.33 2.05 9.58
CA ILE A 172 -7.23 2.93 10.75
C ILE A 172 -6.23 2.31 11.71
N LEU A 173 -5.21 3.07 12.09
CA LEU A 173 -4.04 2.55 12.81
C LEU A 173 -4.09 2.86 14.30
N SER A 174 -4.63 4.01 14.67
CA SER A 174 -4.68 4.46 16.06
C SER A 174 -5.85 5.41 16.28
N GLU A 175 -6.47 5.30 17.44
CA GLU A 175 -7.41 6.29 17.97
C GLU A 175 -6.65 7.36 18.77
N SER A 176 -5.85 8.21 18.12
CA SER A 176 -5.16 9.25 18.88
C SER A 176 -5.10 10.56 18.12
N ASN A 177 -6.02 11.45 18.45
CA ASN A 177 -5.78 12.63 19.28
C ASN A 177 -7.13 13.38 19.43
N TYR A 178 -7.25 14.27 20.41
CA TYR A 178 -8.48 15.04 20.72
C TYR A 178 -9.00 15.91 19.54
N SER A 179 -8.32 15.92 18.39
CA SER A 179 -8.63 16.75 17.22
C SER A 179 -9.62 16.12 16.23
N GLY A 180 -9.96 14.83 16.39
CA GLY A 180 -10.87 14.11 15.50
C GLY A 180 -10.25 13.59 14.20
N TRP A 181 -8.95 13.81 14.00
CA TRP A 181 -8.14 13.20 12.94
C TRP A 181 -7.57 11.86 13.41
N LEU A 182 -7.50 10.91 12.50
CA LEU A 182 -6.99 9.56 12.73
C LEU A 182 -5.89 9.26 11.73
N ASP A 183 -4.82 8.64 12.20
CA ASP A 183 -3.78 8.12 11.33
C ASP A 183 -4.30 6.89 10.59
N ALA A 184 -4.10 6.90 9.28
CA ALA A 184 -4.57 5.86 8.39
C ALA A 184 -3.55 5.54 7.28
N LEU A 185 -3.59 4.29 6.82
CA LEU A 185 -3.01 3.91 5.53
C LEU A 185 -4.11 4.00 4.47
N VAL A 186 -3.96 4.98 3.58
CA VAL A 186 -4.91 5.21 2.48
C VAL A 186 -4.33 4.56 1.22
N PRO A 187 -5.03 3.58 0.61
CA PRO A 187 -4.55 2.91 -0.59
C PRO A 187 -4.23 3.90 -1.71
N GLY A 188 -2.99 3.86 -2.21
CA GLY A 188 -2.52 4.74 -3.27
C GLY A 188 -2.01 6.09 -2.77
N TYR A 189 -2.07 6.38 -1.47
CA TYR A 189 -1.62 7.64 -0.89
C TYR A 189 -0.64 7.47 0.27
N GLY A 190 -0.45 6.25 0.77
CA GLY A 190 0.52 5.96 1.82
C GLY A 190 -0.01 6.31 3.21
N ARG A 191 0.89 6.78 4.07
CA ARG A 191 0.53 7.35 5.38
C ARG A 191 -0.28 8.62 5.20
N SER A 192 -1.39 8.74 5.90
CA SER A 192 -2.25 9.94 5.83
C SER A 192 -3.05 10.12 7.11
N GLN A 193 -3.60 11.31 7.32
CA GLN A 193 -4.63 11.54 8.33
C GLN A 193 -5.98 11.80 7.68
N VAL A 194 -7.02 11.23 8.28
CA VAL A 194 -8.42 11.33 7.85
C VAL A 194 -9.33 11.68 9.03
N GLN A 195 -10.48 12.29 8.78
CA GLN A 195 -11.40 12.66 9.85
C GLN A 195 -12.32 11.50 10.24
N ARG A 196 -12.50 11.25 11.53
CA ARG A 196 -13.35 10.17 12.04
C ARG A 196 -14.79 10.22 11.52
N LYS A 197 -15.38 11.42 11.38
CA LYS A 197 -16.75 11.61 10.90
C LYS A 197 -16.94 11.24 9.42
N ASP A 198 -15.86 11.15 8.67
CA ASP A 198 -15.85 10.89 7.23
C ASP A 198 -15.56 9.40 6.93
N LEU A 199 -15.50 8.56 7.97
CA LEU A 199 -15.23 7.14 7.86
C LEU A 199 -16.50 6.33 8.07
N VAL A 200 -16.75 5.43 7.13
CA VAL A 200 -17.74 4.36 7.25
C VAL A 200 -16.97 3.08 7.53
N LEU A 201 -17.13 2.51 8.71
CA LEU A 201 -16.50 1.24 9.08
C LEU A 201 -17.10 0.13 8.21
N GLY A 202 -16.24 -0.66 7.57
CA GLY A 202 -16.69 -1.78 6.75
C GLY A 202 -17.21 -2.92 7.62
N GLU A 203 -18.36 -3.49 7.26
CA GLU A 203 -18.66 -4.88 7.62
C GLU A 203 -17.62 -5.78 6.93
N GLN A 204 -17.18 -6.85 7.58
CA GLN A 204 -16.31 -7.84 6.94
C GLN A 204 -17.08 -8.52 5.81
N VAL A 205 -16.96 -7.96 4.60
CA VAL A 205 -17.46 -8.61 3.39
C VAL A 205 -16.46 -9.70 3.02
N ASP A 206 -16.96 -10.92 2.78
CA ASP A 206 -16.18 -12.03 2.24
C ASP A 206 -15.52 -11.60 0.92
N THR A 207 -14.27 -11.15 1.00
CA THR A 207 -13.47 -10.85 -0.20
C THR A 207 -13.10 -12.16 -0.87
N VAL A 208 -13.15 -12.18 -2.20
CA VAL A 208 -12.56 -13.29 -2.95
C VAL A 208 -11.08 -13.35 -2.58
N PRO A 209 -10.57 -14.50 -2.13
CA PRO A 209 -9.18 -14.61 -1.71
C PRO A 209 -8.27 -14.19 -2.87
N GLY A 210 -7.29 -13.38 -2.52
CA GLY A 210 -6.21 -12.96 -3.39
C GLY A 210 -5.48 -14.15 -4.00
N LYS A 211 -4.73 -13.88 -5.06
CA LYS A 211 -3.83 -14.87 -5.63
C LYS A 211 -2.49 -14.72 -4.93
N ASN A 212 -2.06 -15.78 -4.26
CA ASN A 212 -0.73 -15.82 -3.65
C ASN A 212 0.35 -15.56 -4.71
N LEU A 213 1.39 -14.82 -4.32
CA LEU A 213 2.61 -14.67 -5.11
C LEU A 213 3.21 -16.05 -5.38
N LYS A 214 3.43 -16.37 -6.66
CA LYS A 214 3.93 -17.68 -7.12
C LYS A 214 5.39 -17.65 -7.51
N ALA A 215 5.88 -16.51 -7.99
CA ALA A 215 7.25 -16.33 -8.44
C ALA A 215 7.82 -15.00 -7.94
N LEU A 216 9.04 -15.07 -7.42
CA LEU A 216 9.86 -13.92 -7.05
C LEU A 216 11.21 -14.05 -7.75
N GLU A 217 11.50 -13.11 -8.63
CA GLU A 217 12.78 -12.99 -9.32
C GLU A 217 13.58 -11.85 -8.68
N ILE A 218 14.83 -12.11 -8.34
CA ILE A 218 15.71 -11.15 -7.68
C ILE A 218 16.96 -11.03 -8.55
N SER A 219 17.23 -9.84 -9.08
CA SER A 219 18.49 -9.51 -9.73
C SER A 219 19.22 -8.39 -8.99
N TRP A 220 20.47 -8.67 -8.67
CA TRP A 220 21.37 -7.74 -7.99
C TRP A 220 22.01 -6.81 -9.02
N GLY A 221 22.14 -5.52 -8.68
CA GLY A 221 22.88 -4.59 -9.51
C GLY A 221 24.36 -4.97 -9.51
N VAL A 222 25.00 -5.00 -10.70
CA VAL A 222 26.46 -4.97 -10.76
C VAL A 222 26.89 -3.58 -10.28
N PRO A 223 27.84 -3.45 -9.33
CA PRO A 223 28.36 -2.14 -8.95
C PRO A 223 28.88 -1.43 -10.20
N GLU A 224 28.50 -0.17 -10.41
CA GLU A 224 29.06 0.66 -11.49
C GLU A 224 30.59 0.82 -11.35
N ASP A 225 31.19 0.41 -10.23
CA ASP A 225 32.63 0.44 -9.96
C ASP A 225 33.45 -0.71 -10.60
N VAL A 226 32.85 -1.54 -11.47
CA VAL A 226 33.60 -2.61 -12.20
C VAL A 226 33.78 -2.28 -13.70
N ILE A 227 33.50 -1.04 -14.12
CA ILE A 227 33.83 -0.55 -15.46
C ILE A 227 34.67 0.74 -15.35
N ALA A 228 35.93 0.60 -14.96
CA ALA A 228 37.07 1.40 -15.42
C ALA A 228 38.39 0.82 -14.87
#